data_AF-A0AAD2ACR4-F1
#
_entry.id   AF-A0AAD2ACR4-F1
#
_cell.length_a   1.000
_cell.length_b   1.000
_cell.length_c   1.000
_cell.angle_alpha   90.00
_cell.angle_beta   90.00
_cell.angle_gamma   90.00
#
_symmetry.space_group_name_H-M   'P 1'
#
loop_
_entity.id
_entity.type
_entity.pdbx_description
1 polymer ?
#
loop_
_entity_poly.entity_id
_entity_poly.type
_entity_poly.pdbx_seq_one_letter_code
_entity_poly.pdbx_strand_id
1 'polypeptide(L)'
;MSNTSEKTPNPVISPTSSRSVPGTVNGSQRLVIQGYSLAKGMGIGNYIASDIHCGSEGTDVKALFELSMIDQSGKGKHKVHSQFDTPPESGPYTLKYCGSMWGFKRFYNRDMLETSDYPKDDCLEINCTVGVVVSAI
;
A
#
# COMPACT_ATOMS: atom_id res chain seq x y z
N MET A 1 38.21 -25.90 -52.24
CA MET A 1 38.28 -26.23 -50.80
C MET A 1 38.93 -25.02 -50.12
N SER A 2 38.14 -23.96 -49.96
CA SER A 2 37.48 -23.49 -48.71
C SER A 2 38.32 -22.44 -47.99
N ASN A 3 38.06 -21.17 -48.30
CA ASN A 3 38.53 -20.02 -47.53
C ASN A 3 37.81 -20.00 -46.17
N THR A 4 38.56 -20.06 -45.07
CA THR A 4 38.04 -19.91 -43.71
C THR A 4 37.80 -18.42 -43.44
N SER A 5 36.55 -18.03 -43.27
CA SER A 5 36.17 -16.68 -42.83
C SER A 5 36.00 -16.70 -41.31
N GLU A 6 36.86 -15.98 -40.60
CA GLU A 6 36.86 -15.88 -39.14
C GLU A 6 35.76 -14.90 -38.71
N LYS A 7 34.68 -15.43 -38.11
CA LYS A 7 33.54 -14.65 -37.63
C LYS A 7 33.84 -14.12 -36.22
N THR A 8 34.21 -12.84 -36.12
CA THR A 8 34.22 -12.12 -34.84
C THR A 8 32.80 -12.12 -34.22
N PRO A 9 32.63 -12.50 -32.95
CA PRO A 9 31.33 -12.38 -32.29
C PRO A 9 31.08 -10.91 -31.93
N ASN A 10 30.00 -10.34 -32.46
CA ASN A 10 29.52 -9.03 -32.07
C ASN A 10 29.23 -9.00 -30.55
N PRO A 11 29.65 -7.97 -29.81
CA PRO A 11 29.29 -7.84 -28.40
C PRO A 11 27.77 -7.69 -28.28
N VAL A 12 27.14 -8.62 -27.56
CA VAL A 12 25.72 -8.55 -27.20
C VAL A 12 25.58 -7.39 -26.22
N ILE A 13 25.14 -6.23 -26.71
CA ILE A 13 24.79 -5.09 -25.85
C ILE A 13 23.51 -5.49 -25.11
N SER A 14 23.66 -5.99 -23.89
CA SER A 14 22.54 -6.15 -22.97
C SER A 14 21.94 -4.76 -22.72
N PRO A 15 20.62 -4.55 -22.89
CA PRO A 15 20.02 -3.28 -22.53
C PRO A 15 20.25 -3.06 -21.04
N THR A 16 21.03 -2.02 -20.71
CA THR A 16 21.22 -1.63 -19.32
C THR A 16 19.94 -0.94 -18.87
N SER A 17 19.04 -1.69 -18.24
CA SER A 17 17.91 -1.12 -17.53
C SER A 17 18.42 -0.56 -16.22
N SER A 18 18.67 0.75 -16.19
CA SER A 18 18.90 1.44 -14.92
C SER A 18 17.54 1.67 -14.26
N ARG A 19 17.36 1.12 -13.07
CA ARG A 19 16.19 1.40 -12.24
C ARG A 19 16.63 2.49 -11.26
N SER A 20 16.18 3.74 -11.47
CA SER A 20 16.22 4.70 -10.38
C SER A 20 15.24 4.18 -9.31
N VAL A 21 15.74 3.98 -8.09
CA VAL A 21 14.86 3.78 -6.94
C VAL A 21 14.46 5.20 -6.54
N PRO A 22 13.25 5.67 -6.88
CA PRO A 22 12.85 6.98 -6.40
C PRO A 22 12.85 6.94 -4.87
N GLY A 23 13.33 8.00 -4.23
CA GLY A 23 13.29 8.09 -2.78
C GLY A 23 11.83 8.09 -2.32
N THR A 24 11.58 7.63 -1.10
CA THR A 24 10.24 7.71 -0.51
C THR A 24 10.36 8.40 0.85
N VAL A 25 9.48 9.38 1.10
CA VAL A 25 9.32 9.98 2.42
C VAL A 25 8.11 9.34 3.08
N ASN A 26 8.34 8.64 4.19
CA ASN A 26 7.30 7.91 4.91
C ASN A 26 6.76 8.72 6.09
N GLY A 27 5.44 8.71 6.26
CA GLY A 27 4.75 9.15 7.46
C GLY A 27 3.85 8.03 7.97
N SER A 28 3.88 7.78 9.27
CA SER A 28 3.03 6.78 9.92
C SER A 28 2.18 7.43 11.00
N GLN A 29 0.92 7.03 11.07
CA GLN A 29 -0.01 7.49 12.08
C GLN A 29 -0.85 6.34 12.63
N ARG A 30 -0.93 6.31 13.96
CA ARG A 30 -1.83 5.44 14.69
C ARG A 30 -3.16 6.14 14.89
N LEU A 31 -4.22 5.47 14.45
CA LEU A 31 -5.61 5.89 14.50
C LEU A 31 -6.31 4.99 15.52
N VAL A 32 -7.11 5.59 16.40
CA VAL A 32 -7.91 4.87 17.40
C VAL A 32 -9.37 5.24 17.20
N ILE A 33 -10.20 4.24 16.90
CA ILE A 33 -11.64 4.38 16.80
C ILE A 33 -12.22 3.95 18.14
N GLN A 34 -12.68 4.92 18.93
CA GLN A 34 -13.42 4.65 20.16
C GLN A 34 -14.90 4.45 19.85
N GLY A 35 -15.58 3.62 20.63
CA GLY A 35 -17.00 3.34 20.40
C GLY A 35 -17.26 2.46 19.19
N TYR A 36 -16.34 1.55 18.84
CA TYR A 36 -16.42 0.73 17.62
C TYR A 36 -17.74 -0.07 17.54
N SER A 37 -18.31 -0.46 18.67
CA SER A 37 -19.62 -1.10 18.79
C SER A 37 -20.74 -0.32 18.10
N LEU A 38 -20.70 1.01 18.12
CA LEU A 38 -21.67 1.88 17.45
C LEU A 38 -21.54 1.83 15.92
N ALA A 39 -20.34 1.50 15.42
CA ALA A 39 -20.06 1.35 14.01
C ALA A 39 -20.31 -0.08 13.48
N LYS A 40 -20.59 -1.06 14.36
CA LYS A 40 -20.91 -2.43 13.95
C LYS A 40 -22.17 -2.46 13.08
N GLY A 41 -22.12 -3.23 12.00
CA GLY A 41 -23.20 -3.27 11.01
C GLY A 41 -23.34 -2.03 10.12
N MET A 42 -22.53 -0.98 10.29
CA MET A 42 -22.49 0.14 9.35
C MET A 42 -21.70 -0.22 8.09
N GLY A 43 -22.25 0.13 6.92
CA GLY A 43 -21.64 -0.09 5.60
C GLY A 43 -22.26 -1.24 4.79
N ILE A 44 -22.07 -1.23 3.47
CA ILE A 44 -22.64 -2.21 2.54
C ILE A 44 -21.70 -3.43 2.41
N GLY A 45 -22.28 -4.64 2.41
CA GLY A 45 -21.55 -5.90 2.18
C GLY A 45 -20.78 -6.41 3.40
N ASN A 46 -20.03 -7.52 3.26
CA ASN A 46 -19.45 -8.26 4.39
C ASN A 46 -17.99 -7.89 4.71
N TYR A 47 -17.50 -6.76 4.20
CA TYR A 47 -16.10 -6.36 4.33
C TYR A 47 -15.99 -4.93 4.85
N ILE A 48 -14.98 -4.70 5.66
CA ILE A 48 -14.49 -3.36 5.98
C ILE A 48 -13.68 -2.88 4.79
N ALA A 49 -14.03 -1.69 4.31
CA ALA A 49 -13.27 -0.97 3.30
C ALA A 49 -12.35 0.06 3.99
N SER A 50 -11.22 0.35 3.37
CA SER A 50 -10.43 1.53 3.68
C SER A 50 -10.42 2.47 2.50
N ASP A 51 -10.41 3.77 2.78
CA ASP A 51 -10.23 4.83 1.79
C ASP A 51 -9.28 5.88 2.36
N ILE A 52 -8.35 6.32 1.52
CA ILE A 52 -7.33 7.32 1.75
C ILE A 52 -7.55 8.39 0.69
N HIS A 53 -7.69 9.62 1.15
CA HIS A 53 -7.93 10.77 0.31
C HIS A 53 -6.70 11.68 0.33
N CYS A 54 -6.19 12.05 -0.85
CA CYS A 54 -5.17 13.09 -0.93
C CYS A 54 -5.82 14.46 -1.08
N GLY A 55 -5.56 15.34 -0.12
CA GLY A 55 -5.97 16.74 -0.16
C GLY A 55 -4.96 17.67 -0.83
N SER A 56 -4.00 17.16 -1.60
CA SER A 56 -3.03 18.02 -2.30
C SER A 56 -3.69 18.77 -3.46
N GLU A 57 -3.59 20.09 -3.47
CA GLU A 57 -4.05 20.91 -4.59
C GLU A 57 -2.98 20.95 -5.71
N GLY A 58 -3.40 20.64 -6.95
CA GLY A 58 -2.63 20.97 -8.16
C GLY A 58 -1.38 20.13 -8.48
N THR A 59 -1.08 19.06 -7.74
CA THR A 59 0.07 18.17 -8.03
C THR A 59 -0.31 16.70 -8.01
N ASP A 60 0.11 15.95 -9.03
CA ASP A 60 -0.02 14.50 -9.06
C ASP A 60 0.99 13.88 -8.06
N VAL A 61 0.48 13.23 -7.02
CA VAL A 61 1.32 12.60 -5.99
C VAL A 61 1.41 11.11 -6.25
N LYS A 62 2.61 10.55 -6.34
CA LYS A 62 2.80 9.09 -6.34
C LYS A 62 2.99 8.64 -4.90
N ALA A 63 2.16 7.71 -4.45
CA ALA A 63 2.22 7.22 -3.09
C ALA A 63 2.02 5.70 -3.01
N LEU A 64 2.66 5.12 -2.00
CA LEU A 64 2.39 3.78 -1.49
C LEU A 64 1.74 3.94 -0.13
N PHE A 65 0.94 2.95 0.27
CA PHE A 65 0.45 2.90 1.63
C PHE A 65 0.39 1.47 2.17
N GLU A 66 0.41 1.41 3.48
CA GLU A 66 0.20 0.21 4.27
C GLU A 66 -0.86 0.53 5.31
N LEU A 67 -1.80 -0.41 5.45
CA LEU A 67 -2.80 -0.37 6.50
C LEU A 67 -2.66 -1.62 7.37
N SER A 68 -2.65 -1.41 8.68
CA SER A 68 -2.54 -2.50 9.65
C SER A 68 -3.58 -2.37 10.75
N MET A 69 -4.33 -3.45 11.01
CA MET A 69 -5.14 -3.55 12.23
C MET A 69 -4.28 -4.12 13.34
N ILE A 70 -4.31 -3.46 14.47
CA ILE A 70 -3.42 -3.78 15.58
C ILE A 70 -4.06 -4.88 16.44
N ASP A 71 -3.33 -5.97 16.66
CA ASP A 71 -3.68 -6.98 17.65
C ASP A 71 -3.48 -6.41 19.06
N GLN A 72 -4.57 -6.34 19.83
CA GLN A 72 -4.58 -5.78 21.18
C GLN A 72 -4.50 -6.87 22.27
N SER A 73 -4.35 -8.15 21.89
CA SER A 73 -4.15 -9.27 22.82
C SER A 73 -2.71 -9.40 23.32
N GLY A 74 -1.75 -8.73 22.66
CA GLY A 74 -0.32 -8.84 22.96
C GLY A 74 0.38 -10.02 22.29
N LYS A 75 -0.29 -10.77 21.41
CA LYS A 75 0.31 -11.89 20.65
C LYS A 75 1.12 -11.40 19.44
N GLY A 76 1.03 -10.12 19.08
CA GLY A 76 1.76 -9.50 17.98
C GLY A 76 1.24 -9.90 16.59
N LYS A 77 0.00 -10.39 16.49
CA LYS A 77 -0.58 -10.89 15.24
C LYS A 77 -1.34 -9.79 14.49
N HIS A 78 -0.65 -8.73 14.11
CA HIS A 78 -1.26 -7.62 13.36
C HIS A 78 -1.73 -8.06 11.97
N LYS A 79 -2.91 -7.62 11.54
CA LYS A 79 -3.34 -7.80 10.15
C LYS A 79 -2.78 -6.67 9.31
N VAL A 80 -1.71 -6.95 8.57
CA VAL A 80 -1.10 -5.98 7.65
C VAL A 80 -1.60 -6.22 6.22
N HIS A 81 -1.81 -5.12 5.49
CA HIS A 81 -1.92 -5.10 4.05
C HIS A 81 -1.04 -3.95 3.53
N SER A 82 0.07 -4.32 2.89
CA SER A 82 1.11 -3.39 2.46
C SER A 82 1.22 -3.37 0.94
N GLN A 83 1.32 -2.17 0.37
CA GLN A 83 1.66 -1.99 -1.05
C GLN A 83 3.16 -1.78 -1.26
N PHE A 84 3.94 -1.66 -0.18
CA PHE A 84 5.39 -1.51 -0.25
C PHE A 84 6.06 -2.81 -0.70
N ASP A 85 5.59 -3.95 -0.20
CA ASP A 85 6.19 -5.27 -0.47
C ASP A 85 5.80 -5.86 -1.83
N THR A 86 4.64 -5.48 -2.35
CA THR A 86 4.17 -5.90 -3.68
C THR A 86 3.55 -4.71 -4.38
N PRO A 87 4.39 -3.81 -4.95
CA PRO A 87 3.88 -2.72 -5.75
C PRO A 87 3.02 -3.31 -6.87
N PRO A 88 1.90 -2.66 -7.24
CA PRO A 88 1.14 -3.04 -8.43
C PRO A 88 2.08 -3.20 -9.64
N GLU A 89 1.71 -4.00 -10.63
CA GLU A 89 2.44 -4.05 -11.90
C GLU A 89 2.57 -2.65 -12.54
N SER A 90 1.60 -1.77 -12.23
CA SER A 90 1.58 -0.34 -12.59
C SER A 90 2.47 0.56 -11.72
N GLY A 91 3.20 0.01 -10.75
CA GLY A 91 3.98 0.76 -9.76
C GLY A 91 3.13 1.43 -8.68
N PRO A 92 3.73 2.30 -7.84
CA PRO A 92 3.00 3.12 -6.89
C PRO A 92 1.84 3.83 -7.58
N TYR A 93 0.69 3.82 -6.91
CA TYR A 93 -0.48 4.49 -7.43
C TYR A 93 -0.13 5.98 -7.64
N THR A 94 -0.67 6.60 -8.70
CA THR A 94 -0.51 8.03 -9.01
C THR A 94 -1.80 8.78 -8.71
N LEU A 95 -1.84 9.59 -7.63
CA LEU A 95 -3.00 10.37 -7.18
C LEU A 95 -3.11 11.52 -8.15
N LYS A 96 -3.80 11.23 -9.24
CA LYS A 96 -4.19 12.23 -10.21
C LYS A 96 -5.37 12.97 -9.60
N TYR A 97 -5.25 14.29 -9.48
CA TYR A 97 -6.32 15.20 -9.05
C TYR A 97 -6.69 15.17 -7.55
N CYS A 98 -6.92 16.37 -6.99
CA CYS A 98 -7.48 16.59 -5.66
C CYS A 98 -8.86 15.92 -5.57
N GLY A 99 -9.06 14.96 -4.66
CA GLY A 99 -10.33 14.24 -4.59
C GLY A 99 -10.24 12.73 -4.81
N SER A 100 -9.12 12.25 -5.37
CA SER A 100 -8.94 10.81 -5.60
C SER A 100 -8.91 10.03 -4.29
N MET A 101 -9.78 9.00 -4.20
CA MET A 101 -9.89 8.09 -3.08
C MET A 101 -9.30 6.74 -3.45
N TRP A 102 -8.37 6.24 -2.63
CA TRP A 102 -7.78 4.91 -2.80
C TRP A 102 -7.85 4.10 -1.53
N GLY A 103 -7.85 2.80 -1.66
CA GLY A 103 -7.80 1.94 -0.49
C GLY A 103 -8.19 0.53 -0.84
N PHE A 104 -8.47 -0.26 0.20
CA PHE A 104 -8.84 -1.65 0.03
C PHE A 104 -10.34 -1.78 0.16
N LYS A 105 -11.03 -1.98 -0.97
CA LYS A 105 -12.49 -2.22 -0.99
C LYS A 105 -12.92 -3.43 -0.14
N ARG A 106 -12.00 -4.37 0.10
CA ARG A 106 -12.19 -5.57 0.92
C ARG A 106 -10.99 -5.76 1.84
N PHE A 107 -10.69 -4.75 2.66
CA PHE A 107 -9.53 -4.77 3.56
C PHE A 107 -9.58 -5.96 4.51
N TYR A 108 -10.73 -6.17 5.16
CA TYR A 108 -10.93 -7.30 6.06
C TYR A 108 -12.38 -7.73 6.12
N ASN A 109 -12.63 -9.02 6.35
CA ASN A 109 -13.97 -9.54 6.51
C ASN A 109 -14.56 -9.04 7.85
N ARG A 110 -15.80 -8.54 7.82
CA ARG A 110 -16.42 -7.93 9.00
C ARG A 110 -16.68 -8.95 10.11
N ASP A 111 -17.25 -10.10 9.77
CA ASP A 111 -17.56 -11.15 10.75
C ASP A 111 -16.28 -11.66 11.45
N MET A 112 -15.19 -11.77 10.69
CA MET A 112 -13.86 -12.09 11.24
C MET A 112 -13.34 -10.96 12.14
N LEU A 113 -13.55 -9.68 11.79
CA LEU A 113 -13.12 -8.56 12.65
C LEU A 113 -13.86 -8.57 13.99
N GLU A 114 -15.17 -8.74 13.95
CA GLU A 114 -16.03 -8.67 15.14
C GLU A 114 -15.79 -9.82 16.12
N THR A 115 -15.23 -10.94 15.64
CA THR A 115 -14.87 -12.13 16.43
C THR A 115 -13.37 -12.22 16.76
N SER A 116 -12.57 -11.25 16.31
CA SER A 116 -11.11 -11.25 16.48
C SER A 116 -10.64 -10.53 17.75
N ASP A 117 -9.33 -10.65 18.00
CA ASP A 117 -8.59 -9.92 19.04
C ASP A 117 -8.22 -8.47 18.61
N TYR A 118 -8.66 -7.98 17.45
CA TYR A 118 -8.34 -6.60 17.00
C TYR A 118 -9.16 -5.54 17.72
N PRO A 119 -10.49 -5.64 17.88
CA PRO A 119 -11.25 -4.70 18.71
C PRO A 119 -11.16 -5.12 20.18
N LYS A 120 -10.83 -4.19 21.08
CA LYS A 120 -10.76 -4.43 22.52
C LYS A 120 -11.21 -3.18 23.27
N ASP A 121 -11.93 -3.37 24.38
CA ASP A 121 -12.45 -2.26 25.21
C ASP A 121 -13.20 -1.20 24.38
N ASP A 122 -14.01 -1.67 23.44
CA ASP A 122 -14.74 -0.85 22.46
C ASP A 122 -13.87 0.06 21.57
N CYS A 123 -12.58 -0.26 21.45
CA CYS A 123 -11.61 0.46 20.66
C CYS A 123 -11.06 -0.43 19.53
N LEU A 124 -10.99 0.11 18.32
CA LEU A 124 -10.27 -0.48 17.20
C LEU A 124 -9.09 0.40 16.84
N GLU A 125 -7.90 -0.20 16.79
CA GLU A 125 -6.66 0.50 16.49
C GLU A 125 -6.13 0.13 15.12
N ILE A 126 -5.77 1.15 14.36
CA ILE A 126 -5.30 1.03 12.99
C ILE A 126 -4.01 1.84 12.86
N ASN A 127 -2.95 1.26 12.31
CA ASN A 127 -1.78 2.02 11.90
C ASN A 127 -1.77 2.15 10.37
N CYS A 128 -1.67 3.40 9.91
CA CYS A 128 -1.59 3.77 8.51
C CYS A 128 -0.20 4.35 8.26
N THR A 129 0.54 3.76 7.31
CA THR A 129 1.82 4.27 6.84
C THR A 129 1.66 4.68 5.38
N VAL A 130 2.01 5.93 5.06
CA VAL A 130 1.98 6.46 3.70
C VAL A 130 3.40 6.84 3.31
N GLY A 131 3.83 6.36 2.14
CA GLY A 131 5.12 6.69 1.55
C GLY A 131 4.92 7.49 0.28
N VAL A 132 5.34 8.76 0.28
CA VAL A 132 5.29 9.63 -0.89
C VAL A 132 6.59 9.49 -1.68
N VAL A 133 6.47 9.13 -2.95
CA VAL A 133 7.58 8.95 -3.86
C VAL A 133 8.10 10.32 -4.28
N VAL A 134 9.36 10.61 -3.96
CA VAL A 134 10.07 11.81 -4.40
C VAL A 134 10.90 11.49 -5.64
N SER A 135 10.70 12.25 -6.71
CA SER A 135 11.59 12.19 -7.87
C SER A 135 12.95 12.76 -7.48
N ALA A 136 14.04 12.05 -7.84
CA ALA A 136 15.37 12.63 -7.79
C ALA A 136 15.41 13.82 -8.76
N ILE A 137 15.94 14.95 -8.27
CA ILE A 137 16.22 16.15 -9.07
C ILE A 137 17.41 15.85 -9.99
#